data_AF-A0A1H3ZYW1-F1
#
_entry.id   AF-A0A1H3ZYW1-F1
#
_cell.length_a   1.000
_cell.length_b   1.000
_cell.length_c   1.000
_cell.angle_alpha   90.00
_cell.angle_beta   90.00
_cell.angle_gamma   90.00
#
_symmetry.space_group_name_H-M   'P 1'
#
loop_
_entity.id
_entity.type
_entity.pdbx_description
1 polymer ?
#
loop_
_entity_poly.entity_id
_entity_poly.type
_entity_poly.pdbx_seq_one_letter_code
_entity_poly.pdbx_strand_id
1 'polypeptide(L)'
;MKVQESKHVYSKFFGVLIAAGFCGGLLGFFSFRISDYMNQDGAALGETLIPLQLPLFILVCGGLLLVSFIQYWQARKCIQGINPEADLSPEDEGQLARADGMINRSVVFASLSLIAAFVFLAILEVHENYAALAGIGFFILVTLLATVMQVLPINLLKKINPEKRGNPLDFSFQKIWLATSDEGEKFTLYQAAYKTYRLVQNVIIGLILLALVGNLYFGTGVFPVLLLAMIWAIQVIAIYAYSQKGATSI
;
A
#
# COMPACT_ATOMS: atom_id res chain seq x y z
N MET A 1 28.33 6.20 13.93
CA MET A 1 28.84 6.37 12.55
C MET A 1 27.72 7.01 11.72
N LYS A 2 27.90 8.26 11.28
CA LYS A 2 26.83 9.04 10.63
C LYS A 2 26.44 8.38 9.30
N VAL A 3 25.17 8.01 9.21
CA VAL A 3 24.57 7.33 8.09
C VAL A 3 24.62 8.24 6.86
N GLN A 4 25.60 8.00 5.99
CA GLN A 4 25.63 8.47 4.62
C GLN A 4 24.64 7.62 3.80
N GLU A 5 23.37 7.53 4.23
CA GLU A 5 22.30 6.89 3.44
C GLU A 5 21.97 7.83 2.29
N SER A 6 22.64 7.50 1.20
CA SER A 6 22.88 8.30 0.01
C SER A 6 21.62 8.87 -0.63
N LYS A 7 21.72 10.13 -1.09
CA LYS A 7 20.86 10.74 -2.13
C LYS A 7 20.47 9.77 -3.26
N HIS A 8 21.32 8.78 -3.53
CA HIS A 8 21.14 7.73 -4.54
C HIS A 8 19.91 6.83 -4.30
N VAL A 9 19.57 6.51 -3.05
CA VAL A 9 18.38 5.66 -2.77
C VAL A 9 17.11 6.45 -3.07
N TYR A 10 17.06 7.71 -2.63
CA TYR A 10 15.96 8.62 -2.93
C TYR A 10 15.81 8.88 -4.44
N SER A 11 16.92 9.13 -5.16
CA SER A 11 16.86 9.37 -6.60
C SER A 11 16.43 8.13 -7.39
N LYS A 12 16.82 6.92 -6.97
CA LYS A 12 16.34 5.67 -7.57
C LYS A 12 14.85 5.48 -7.34
N PHE A 13 14.36 5.66 -6.11
CA PHE A 13 12.95 5.52 -5.79
C PHE A 13 12.10 6.50 -6.61
N PHE A 14 12.46 7.78 -6.62
CA PHE A 14 11.76 8.78 -7.44
C PHE A 14 11.89 8.51 -8.94
N GLY A 15 13.04 8.01 -9.41
CA GLY A 15 13.21 7.59 -10.80
C GLY A 15 12.25 6.48 -11.21
N VAL A 16 12.08 5.46 -10.37
CA VAL A 16 11.11 4.38 -10.60
C VAL A 16 9.67 4.91 -10.51
N LEU A 17 9.37 5.81 -9.58
CA LEU A 17 8.06 6.44 -9.48
C LEU A 17 7.69 7.21 -10.76
N ILE A 18 8.62 7.98 -11.32
CA ILE A 18 8.42 8.71 -12.57
C ILE A 18 8.24 7.74 -13.74
N ALA A 19 9.07 6.70 -13.83
CA ALA A 19 8.96 5.69 -14.88
C ALA A 19 7.61 4.96 -14.81
N ALA A 20 7.18 4.55 -13.61
CA ALA A 20 5.88 3.92 -13.39
C ALA A 20 4.72 4.87 -13.72
N GLY A 21 4.83 6.15 -13.34
CA GLY A 21 3.87 7.20 -13.70
C GLY A 21 3.74 7.38 -15.22
N PHE A 22 4.86 7.37 -15.94
CA PHE A 22 4.87 7.44 -17.40
C PHE A 22 4.24 6.20 -18.05
N CYS A 23 4.61 5.00 -17.60
CA CYS A 23 3.99 3.75 -18.07
C CYS A 23 2.49 3.72 -17.79
N GLY A 24 2.06 4.13 -16.60
CA GLY A 24 0.65 4.24 -16.23
C GLY A 24 -0.09 5.25 -17.11
N GLY A 25 0.52 6.42 -17.37
CA GLY A 25 -0.03 7.43 -18.27
C GLY A 25 -0.20 6.94 -19.71
N LEU A 26 0.78 6.20 -20.25
CA LEU A 26 0.68 5.59 -21.58
C LEU A 26 -0.44 4.54 -21.64
N LEU A 27 -0.50 3.63 -20.66
CA LEU A 27 -1.56 2.62 -20.59
C LEU A 27 -2.95 3.25 -20.46
N GLY A 28 -3.08 4.31 -19.68
CA GLY A 28 -4.31 5.10 -19.57
C GLY A 28 -4.72 5.74 -20.90
N PHE A 29 -3.77 6.36 -21.60
CA PHE A 29 -4.00 6.96 -22.92
C PHE A 29 -4.45 5.93 -23.97
N PHE A 30 -3.82 4.75 -24.01
CA PHE A 30 -4.24 3.67 -24.90
C PHE A 30 -5.61 3.10 -24.51
N SER A 31 -5.91 3.00 -23.22
CA SER A 31 -7.20 2.50 -22.74
C SER A 31 -8.34 3.46 -23.12
N PHE A 32 -8.14 4.78 -22.99
CA PHE A 32 -9.10 5.81 -23.42
C PHE A 32 -9.39 5.71 -24.94
N ARG A 33 -8.35 5.50 -25.75
CA ARG A 33 -8.49 5.31 -27.20
C ARG A 33 -9.24 4.04 -27.58
N ILE A 34 -9.25 3.02 -26.72
CA ILE A 34 -9.98 1.77 -26.93
C ILE A 34 -11.44 1.90 -26.43
N SER A 35 -11.69 2.64 -25.34
CA SER A 35 -13.05 2.86 -24.82
C SER A 35 -13.92 3.72 -25.74
N ASP A 36 -13.33 4.64 -26.51
CA ASP A 36 -14.06 5.39 -27.55
C ASP A 36 -14.66 4.49 -28.64
N TYR A 37 -14.16 3.25 -28.80
CA TYR A 37 -14.72 2.25 -29.71
C TYR A 37 -15.73 1.29 -29.05
N MET A 38 -15.86 1.32 -27.72
CA MET A 38 -16.65 0.37 -26.94
C MET A 38 -17.57 1.09 -25.97
N ASN A 39 -18.52 1.89 -26.47
CA ASN A 39 -19.55 2.46 -25.62
C ASN A 39 -20.93 1.89 -25.95
N GLN A 40 -21.48 1.13 -25.01
CA GLN A 40 -22.83 1.37 -24.53
C GLN A 40 -23.02 0.82 -23.11
N ASP A 41 -23.68 1.66 -22.30
CA ASP A 41 -24.43 1.37 -21.09
C ASP A 41 -23.70 1.14 -19.76
N GLY A 42 -23.48 2.26 -19.06
CA GLY A 42 -23.26 2.32 -17.61
C GLY A 42 -23.87 3.56 -16.94
N ALA A 43 -24.81 4.24 -17.62
CA ALA A 43 -25.34 5.54 -17.18
C ALA A 43 -26.65 5.38 -16.41
N ALA A 44 -26.56 5.20 -15.09
CA ALA A 44 -27.71 5.44 -14.20
C ALA A 44 -27.33 5.89 -12.77
N LEU A 45 -26.05 5.80 -12.37
CA LEU A 45 -25.59 6.22 -11.04
C LEU A 45 -24.61 7.43 -11.06
N GLY A 46 -24.21 7.89 -12.25
CA GLY A 46 -23.14 8.90 -12.39
C GLY A 46 -23.60 10.35 -12.22
N GLU A 47 -24.77 10.73 -12.76
CA GLU A 47 -25.08 12.16 -12.98
C GLU A 47 -25.26 13.01 -11.72
N THR A 48 -25.60 12.40 -10.57
CA THR A 48 -25.74 13.12 -9.29
C THR A 48 -24.49 13.03 -8.40
N LEU A 49 -23.56 12.11 -8.68
CA LEU A 49 -22.36 11.87 -7.87
C LEU A 49 -21.11 12.54 -8.45
N ILE A 50 -21.05 12.83 -9.76
CA ILE A 50 -19.90 13.45 -10.43
C ILE A 50 -19.34 14.69 -9.69
N PRO A 51 -20.14 15.68 -9.24
CA PRO A 51 -19.58 16.84 -8.53
C PRO A 51 -19.16 16.54 -7.08
N LEU A 52 -19.66 15.45 -6.48
CA LEU A 52 -19.39 15.06 -5.10
C LEU A 52 -18.21 14.05 -4.98
N GLN A 53 -17.78 13.45 -6.10
CA GLN A 53 -16.67 12.49 -6.14
C GLN A 53 -15.38 13.07 -5.55
N LEU A 54 -14.88 14.18 -6.10
CA LEU A 54 -13.61 14.77 -5.66
C LEU A 54 -13.61 15.16 -4.16
N PRO A 55 -14.62 15.87 -3.61
CA PRO A 55 -14.65 16.18 -2.18
C PRO A 55 -14.81 14.93 -1.28
N LEU A 56 -15.53 13.89 -1.72
CA LEU A 56 -15.61 12.63 -0.96
C LEU A 56 -14.26 11.91 -0.90
N PHE A 57 -13.52 11.85 -2.00
CA PHE A 57 -12.19 11.23 -2.00
C PHE A 57 -11.16 12.05 -1.23
N ILE A 58 -11.28 13.38 -1.22
CA ILE A 58 -10.51 14.24 -0.30
C ILE A 58 -10.82 13.87 1.16
N LEU A 59 -12.10 13.73 1.51
CA LEU A 59 -12.52 13.35 2.86
C LEU A 59 -11.99 11.96 3.25
N VAL A 60 -12.10 10.96 2.37
CA VAL A 60 -11.66 9.59 2.63
C VAL A 60 -10.13 9.51 2.71
N CYS A 61 -9.42 9.93 1.67
CA CYS A 61 -7.95 9.84 1.64
C CYS A 61 -7.32 10.74 2.70
N GLY A 62 -7.83 11.96 2.83
CA GLY A 62 -7.41 12.92 3.86
C GLY A 62 -7.71 12.41 5.26
N GLY A 63 -8.91 11.88 5.51
CA GLY A 63 -9.30 11.28 6.79
C GLY A 63 -8.39 10.11 7.18
N LEU A 64 -8.10 9.20 6.26
CA LEU A 64 -7.18 8.08 6.49
C LEU A 64 -5.75 8.57 6.79
N LEU A 65 -5.25 9.57 6.05
CA LEU A 65 -3.94 10.18 6.32
C LEU A 65 -3.92 10.93 7.66
N LEU A 66 -5.02 11.58 8.05
CA LEU A 66 -5.14 12.24 9.34
C LEU A 66 -5.09 11.23 10.48
N VAL A 67 -5.81 10.11 10.37
CA VAL A 67 -5.73 9.01 11.36
C VAL A 67 -4.31 8.46 11.43
N SER A 68 -3.67 8.21 10.28
CA SER A 68 -2.27 7.78 10.21
C SER A 68 -1.34 8.75 10.93
N PHE A 69 -1.51 10.05 10.70
CA PHE A 69 -0.71 11.10 11.34
C PHE A 69 -0.94 11.19 12.85
N ILE A 70 -2.20 11.12 13.30
CA ILE A 70 -2.56 11.13 14.71
C ILE A 70 -1.89 9.96 15.44
N GLN A 71 -1.94 8.75 14.87
CA GLN A 71 -1.29 7.58 15.45
C GLN A 71 0.23 7.71 15.50
N TYR A 72 0.85 8.21 14.43
CA TYR A 72 2.29 8.51 14.43
C TYR A 72 2.66 9.52 15.53
N TRP A 73 1.86 10.58 15.68
CA TRP A 73 2.12 11.61 16.68
C TRP A 73 1.92 11.11 18.11
N GLN A 74 0.88 10.31 18.35
CA GLN A 74 0.66 9.64 19.63
C GLN A 74 1.80 8.68 19.97
N ALA A 75 2.26 7.87 19.01
CA ALA A 75 3.40 6.98 19.19
C ALA A 75 4.66 7.78 19.55
N ARG A 76 4.93 8.88 18.84
CA ARG A 76 6.08 9.75 19.09
C ARG A 76 6.05 10.36 20.49
N LYS A 77 4.87 10.74 20.98
CA LYS A 77 4.70 11.24 22.34
C LYS A 77 4.88 10.15 23.39
N CYS A 78 4.37 8.95 23.13
CA CYS A 78 4.47 7.82 24.05
C CYS A 78 5.92 7.41 24.31
N ILE A 79 6.81 7.60 23.33
CA ILE A 79 8.23 7.26 23.47
C ILE A 79 9.12 8.46 23.81
N GLN A 80 8.52 9.64 24.00
CA GLN A 80 9.29 10.87 24.19
C GLN A 80 9.96 10.87 25.57
N GLY A 81 11.29 10.78 25.59
CA GLY A 81 12.08 10.79 26.82
C GLY A 81 12.47 9.40 27.33
N ILE A 82 12.00 8.33 26.68
CA ILE A 82 12.47 6.97 26.95
C ILE A 82 13.81 6.78 26.25
N ASN A 83 14.83 6.37 27.00
CA ASN A 83 16.11 5.95 26.42
C ASN A 83 16.11 4.42 26.27
N PRO A 84 16.02 3.88 25.04
CA PRO A 84 15.99 2.44 24.82
C PRO A 84 17.29 1.71 25.20
N GLU A 85 18.38 2.45 25.44
CA GLU A 85 19.67 1.89 25.91
C GLU A 85 19.82 1.87 27.43
N ALA A 86 18.88 2.47 28.19
CA ALA A 86 18.87 2.45 29.64
C ALA A 86 18.11 1.23 30.19
N ASP A 87 18.29 0.92 31.48
CA ASP A 87 17.49 -0.10 32.14
C ASP A 87 16.01 0.32 32.10
N LEU A 88 15.22 -0.39 31.29
CA LEU A 88 13.81 -0.11 31.05
C LEU A 88 12.97 -0.53 32.26
N SER A 89 12.10 0.35 32.73
CA SER A 89 11.09 -0.04 33.71
C SER A 89 9.96 -0.86 33.03
N PRO A 90 9.20 -1.68 33.78
CA PRO A 90 8.04 -2.38 33.22
C PRO A 90 6.99 -1.42 32.63
N GLU A 91 6.92 -0.18 33.11
CA GLU A 91 6.04 0.84 32.56
C GLU A 91 6.53 1.32 31.19
N ASP A 92 7.84 1.50 31.02
CA ASP A 92 8.45 1.91 29.76
C ASP A 92 8.30 0.84 28.68
N GLU A 93 8.51 -0.44 29.03
CA GLU A 93 8.27 -1.57 28.11
C GLU A 93 6.82 -1.60 27.62
N GLY A 94 5.86 -1.37 28.52
CA GLY A 94 4.44 -1.28 28.16
C GLY A 94 4.14 -0.09 27.24
N GLN A 95 4.81 1.05 27.42
CA GLN A 95 4.69 2.22 26.55
C GLN A 95 5.29 1.96 25.16
N LEU A 96 6.46 1.30 25.09
CA LEU A 96 7.10 0.91 23.83
C LEU A 96 6.21 -0.06 23.03
N ALA A 97 5.65 -1.08 23.68
CA ALA A 97 4.73 -2.02 23.03
C ALA A 97 3.47 -1.33 22.47
N ARG A 98 2.92 -0.36 23.22
CA ARG A 98 1.79 0.47 22.75
C ARG A 98 2.18 1.33 21.56
N ALA A 99 3.37 1.94 21.60
CA ALA A 99 3.89 2.77 20.53
C ALA A 99 4.12 1.95 19.24
N ASP A 100 4.67 0.75 19.34
CA ASP A 100 4.83 -0.16 18.20
C ASP A 100 3.48 -0.51 17.55
N GLY A 101 2.48 -0.84 18.37
CA GLY A 101 1.11 -1.04 17.89
C GLY A 101 0.51 0.20 17.21
N MET A 102 0.80 1.42 17.69
CA MET A 102 0.39 2.67 17.03
C MET A 102 1.13 2.90 15.71
N ILE A 103 2.43 2.61 15.65
CA ILE A 103 3.26 2.73 14.45
C ILE A 103 2.74 1.80 13.36
N ASN A 104 2.51 0.52 13.68
CA ASN A 104 2.03 -0.44 12.69
C ASN A 104 0.65 -0.05 12.14
N ARG A 105 -0.27 0.38 13.02
CA ARG A 105 -1.58 0.90 12.58
C ARG A 105 -1.42 2.14 11.69
N SER A 106 -0.50 3.06 12.00
CA SER A 106 -0.26 4.26 11.20
C SER A 106 0.12 3.92 9.76
N VAL A 107 1.00 2.92 9.58
CA VAL A 107 1.40 2.42 8.25
C VAL A 107 0.23 1.75 7.52
N VAL A 108 -0.64 1.02 8.22
CA VAL A 108 -1.87 0.43 7.64
C VAL A 108 -2.79 1.53 7.10
N PHE A 109 -3.07 2.58 7.87
CA PHE A 109 -3.93 3.69 7.42
C PHE A 109 -3.32 4.47 6.25
N ALA A 110 -2.01 4.66 6.23
CA ALA A 110 -1.32 5.26 5.07
C ALA A 110 -1.48 4.38 3.82
N SER A 111 -1.37 3.06 3.96
CA SER A 111 -1.56 2.10 2.87
C SER A 111 -3.00 2.08 2.36
N LEU A 112 -3.99 2.14 3.26
CA LEU A 112 -5.40 2.25 2.89
C LEU A 112 -5.70 3.55 2.13
N SER A 113 -5.10 4.68 2.55
CA SER A 113 -5.24 5.94 1.82
C SER A 113 -4.65 5.86 0.41
N LEU A 114 -3.50 5.21 0.25
CA LEU A 114 -2.90 4.97 -1.07
C LEU A 114 -3.80 4.09 -1.96
N ILE A 115 -4.37 3.01 -1.42
CA ILE A 115 -5.32 2.16 -2.15
C ILE A 115 -6.54 2.98 -2.58
N ALA A 116 -7.11 3.80 -1.68
CA ALA A 116 -8.23 4.68 -2.00
C ALA A 116 -7.88 5.69 -3.11
N ALA A 117 -6.64 6.20 -3.14
CA ALA A 117 -6.16 7.07 -4.21
C ALA A 117 -6.08 6.35 -5.56
N PHE A 118 -5.67 5.08 -5.60
CA PHE A 118 -5.70 4.29 -6.85
C PHE A 118 -7.12 4.04 -7.34
N VAL A 119 -8.06 3.76 -6.42
CA VAL A 119 -9.49 3.66 -6.77
C VAL A 119 -10.01 4.98 -7.32
N PHE A 120 -9.67 6.10 -6.68
CA PHE A 120 -10.02 7.44 -7.17
C PHE A 120 -9.51 7.68 -8.59
N LEU A 121 -8.24 7.36 -8.86
CA LEU A 121 -7.65 7.52 -10.18
C LEU A 121 -8.37 6.65 -11.23
N ALA A 122 -8.76 5.42 -10.87
CA ALA A 122 -9.41 4.49 -11.78
C ALA A 122 -10.82 4.96 -12.22
N ILE A 123 -11.52 5.71 -11.37
CA ILE A 123 -12.86 6.24 -11.67
C ILE A 123 -12.83 7.70 -12.12
N LEU A 124 -11.67 8.35 -12.11
CA LEU A 124 -11.54 9.76 -12.47
C LEU A 124 -11.85 9.93 -13.96
N GLU A 125 -12.99 10.56 -14.26
CA GLU A 125 -13.35 10.88 -15.64
C GLU A 125 -12.50 12.06 -16.14
N VAL A 126 -11.69 11.80 -17.17
CA VAL A 126 -10.87 12.81 -17.83
C VAL A 126 -11.70 13.49 -18.92
N HIS A 127 -12.55 14.43 -18.50
CA HIS A 127 -13.16 15.40 -19.44
C HIS A 127 -12.14 16.48 -19.80
N GLU A 128 -12.34 17.24 -20.90
CA GLU A 128 -11.46 18.35 -21.36
C GLU A 128 -11.43 19.58 -20.40
N ASN A 129 -11.53 19.36 -19.09
CA ASN A 129 -11.72 20.38 -18.07
C ASN A 129 -10.59 20.37 -17.03
N TYR A 130 -10.35 21.52 -16.41
CA TYR A 130 -9.38 21.73 -15.33
C TYR A 130 -9.56 20.77 -14.13
N ALA A 131 -10.75 20.20 -13.95
CA ALA A 131 -11.07 19.24 -12.90
C ALA A 131 -10.26 17.94 -12.99
N ALA A 132 -9.98 17.44 -14.19
CA ALA A 132 -9.21 16.22 -14.38
C ALA A 132 -7.73 16.43 -13.96
N LEU A 133 -7.16 17.58 -14.31
CA LEU A 133 -5.81 17.96 -13.88
C LEU A 133 -5.71 18.11 -12.36
N ALA A 134 -6.73 18.69 -11.72
CA ALA A 134 -6.82 18.77 -10.27
C ALA A 134 -6.90 17.39 -9.61
N GLY A 135 -7.65 16.45 -10.20
CA GLY A 135 -7.74 15.06 -9.73
C GLY A 135 -6.39 14.34 -9.79
N ILE A 136 -5.65 14.47 -10.91
CA ILE A 136 -4.30 13.91 -11.04
C ILE A 136 -3.34 14.53 -10.02
N GLY A 137 -3.39 15.86 -9.85
CA GLY A 137 -2.59 16.57 -8.84
C GLY A 137 -2.88 16.09 -7.42
N PHE A 138 -4.16 15.87 -7.09
CA PHE A 138 -4.59 15.29 -5.82
C PHE A 138 -4.07 13.87 -5.62
N PHE A 139 -4.18 13.01 -6.64
CA PHE A 139 -3.64 11.64 -6.59
C PHE A 139 -2.13 11.62 -6.29
N ILE A 140 -1.36 12.46 -6.98
CA ILE A 140 0.09 12.59 -6.77
C ILE A 140 0.36 13.07 -5.33
N LEU A 141 -0.37 14.08 -4.86
CA LEU A 141 -0.23 14.60 -3.50
C LEU A 141 -0.50 13.52 -2.45
N VAL A 142 -1.61 12.79 -2.56
CA VAL A 142 -1.95 11.70 -1.64
C VAL A 142 -0.90 10.60 -1.68
N THR A 143 -0.41 10.23 -2.86
CA THR A 143 0.65 9.23 -3.01
C THR A 143 1.94 9.63 -2.30
N LEU A 144 2.36 10.90 -2.45
CA LEU A 144 3.53 11.44 -1.76
C LEU A 144 3.34 11.46 -0.24
N LEU A 145 2.19 11.96 0.23
CA LEU A 145 1.88 12.02 1.66
C LEU A 145 1.79 10.62 2.29
N ALA A 146 1.13 9.67 1.61
CA ALA A 146 1.07 8.28 2.05
C ALA A 146 2.46 7.65 2.11
N THR A 147 3.32 7.90 1.13
CA THR A 147 4.72 7.44 1.15
C THR A 147 5.48 8.02 2.33
N VAL A 148 5.34 9.32 2.61
CA VAL A 148 5.93 9.96 3.80
C VAL A 148 5.41 9.31 5.08
N MET A 149 4.10 9.03 5.16
CA MET A 149 3.47 8.37 6.31
C MET A 149 3.77 6.87 6.40
N GLN A 150 4.35 6.24 5.38
CA GLN A 150 4.93 4.90 5.49
C GLN A 150 6.38 4.98 6.01
N VAL A 151 7.15 5.99 5.62
CA VAL A 151 8.57 6.14 6.01
C VAL A 151 8.73 6.65 7.44
N LEU A 152 7.95 7.65 7.85
CA LEU A 152 8.10 8.29 9.17
C LEU A 152 7.88 7.33 10.35
N PRO A 153 6.79 6.52 10.40
CA PRO A 153 6.58 5.59 11.50
C PRO A 153 7.66 4.50 11.55
N ILE A 154 8.14 4.02 10.40
CA ILE A 154 9.23 3.03 10.36
C ILE A 154 10.56 3.63 10.84
N ASN A 155 10.83 4.89 10.51
CA ASN A 155 11.99 5.60 11.07
C ASN A 155 11.86 5.85 12.58
N LEU A 156 10.64 6.01 13.09
CA LEU A 156 10.38 6.08 14.53
C LEU A 156 10.66 4.72 15.18
N LEU A 157 10.20 3.62 14.57
CA LEU A 157 10.44 2.26 15.04
C LEU A 157 11.94 1.93 15.12
N LYS A 158 12.72 2.30 14.10
CA LYS A 158 14.18 2.13 14.11
C LYS A 158 14.92 2.91 15.20
N LYS A 159 14.30 3.97 15.76
CA LYS A 159 14.89 4.67 16.91
C LYS A 159 14.65 3.94 18.22
N ILE A 160 13.53 3.24 18.32
CA ILE A 160 13.18 2.41 19.48
C ILE A 160 14.00 1.12 19.45
N ASN A 161 14.17 0.56 18.25
CA ASN A 161 14.81 -0.72 17.98
C ASN A 161 16.10 -0.51 17.16
N PRO A 162 17.23 -0.16 17.81
CA PRO A 162 18.48 0.19 17.13
C PRO A 162 19.12 -0.97 16.34
N GLU A 163 18.73 -2.22 16.63
CA GLU A 163 19.12 -3.41 15.89
C GLU A 163 18.53 -3.45 14.47
N LYS A 164 17.36 -2.81 14.25
CA LYS A 164 16.68 -2.77 12.95
C LYS A 164 17.43 -1.88 11.97
N ARG A 165 17.70 -2.43 10.78
CA ARG A 165 18.40 -1.72 9.70
C ARG A 165 17.56 -1.67 8.43
N GLY A 166 18.00 -0.83 7.50
CA GLY A 166 17.41 -0.71 6.17
C GLY A 166 16.66 0.60 5.96
N ASN A 167 16.73 1.10 4.74
CA ASN A 167 16.00 2.28 4.31
C ASN A 167 14.63 1.85 3.74
N PRO A 168 13.49 2.35 4.24
CA PRO A 168 12.16 1.94 3.76
C PRO A 168 11.89 2.18 2.27
N LEU A 169 12.68 3.06 1.63
CA LEU A 169 12.58 3.36 0.20
C LEU A 169 13.49 2.48 -0.68
N ASP A 170 14.27 1.57 -0.08
CA ASP A 170 15.11 0.63 -0.82
C ASP A 170 14.30 -0.63 -1.18
N PHE A 171 14.45 -1.12 -2.42
CA PHE A 171 13.83 -2.37 -2.87
C PHE A 171 14.27 -3.59 -2.05
N SER A 172 15.45 -3.52 -1.43
CA SER A 172 15.98 -4.56 -0.55
C SER A 172 15.53 -4.41 0.92
N PHE A 173 14.71 -3.40 1.24
CA PHE A 173 14.29 -3.09 2.60
C PHE A 173 13.73 -4.30 3.34
N GLN A 174 12.75 -5.00 2.77
CA GLN A 174 12.12 -6.15 3.41
C GLN A 174 13.11 -7.28 3.71
N LYS A 175 14.09 -7.50 2.82
CA LYS A 175 15.13 -8.51 3.00
C LYS A 175 16.07 -8.13 4.15
N ILE A 176 16.51 -6.87 4.20
CA ILE A 176 17.38 -6.36 5.26
C ILE A 176 16.63 -6.39 6.59
N TRP A 177 15.38 -5.93 6.60
CA TRP A 177 14.52 -5.90 7.78
C TRP A 177 14.34 -7.29 8.39
N LEU A 178 14.03 -8.29 7.56
CA LEU A 178 13.88 -9.68 7.97
C LEU A 178 15.20 -10.25 8.51
N ALA A 179 16.34 -9.91 7.90
CA ALA A 179 17.66 -10.39 8.33
C ALA A 179 18.09 -9.85 9.70
N THR A 180 17.67 -8.63 10.06
CA THR A 180 17.95 -8.02 11.37
C THR A 180 16.90 -8.33 12.45
N SER A 181 15.80 -8.99 12.08
CA SER A 181 14.74 -9.35 13.03
C SER A 181 15.16 -10.55 13.88
N ASP A 182 14.68 -10.61 15.12
CA ASP A 182 14.90 -11.78 15.96
C ASP A 182 14.05 -12.98 15.49
N GLU A 183 14.27 -14.15 16.10
CA GLU A 183 13.55 -15.36 15.72
C GLU A 183 12.05 -15.32 16.09
N GLY A 184 11.67 -14.59 17.14
CA GLY A 184 10.27 -14.45 17.56
C GLY A 184 9.45 -13.58 16.60
N GLU A 185 10.03 -12.47 16.16
CA GLU A 185 9.47 -11.57 15.16
C GLU A 185 9.36 -12.25 13.79
N LYS A 186 10.41 -12.98 13.36
CA LYS A 186 10.38 -13.80 12.14
C LYS A 186 9.26 -14.83 12.22
N PHE A 187 9.16 -15.56 13.32
CA PHE A 187 8.11 -16.55 13.51
C PHE A 187 6.71 -15.92 13.40
N THR A 188 6.49 -14.79 14.06
CA THR A 188 5.23 -14.04 14.01
C THR A 188 4.91 -13.58 12.59
N LEU A 189 5.90 -13.01 11.88
CA LEU A 189 5.75 -12.57 10.50
C LEU A 189 5.43 -13.73 9.55
N TYR A 190 6.12 -14.87 9.67
CA TYR A 190 5.85 -16.05 8.84
C TYR A 190 4.46 -16.64 9.13
N GLN A 191 4.04 -16.68 10.40
CA GLN A 191 2.70 -17.13 10.75
C GLN A 191 1.63 -16.18 10.18
N ALA A 192 1.85 -14.87 10.28
CA ALA A 192 0.97 -13.87 9.69
C ALA A 192 0.92 -14.00 8.15
N ALA A 193 2.07 -14.18 7.49
CA ALA A 193 2.15 -14.36 6.05
C ALA A 193 1.37 -15.61 5.58
N TYR A 194 1.49 -16.73 6.30
CA TYR A 194 0.73 -17.95 6.00
C TYR A 194 -0.80 -17.75 6.17
N LYS A 195 -1.21 -17.11 7.27
CA LYS A 195 -2.64 -16.80 7.51
C LYS A 195 -3.20 -15.86 6.45
N THR A 196 -2.45 -14.82 6.08
CA THR A 196 -2.83 -13.89 5.01
C THR A 196 -2.91 -14.59 3.66
N TYR A 197 -1.95 -15.45 3.32
CA TYR A 197 -2.00 -16.26 2.10
C TYR A 197 -3.30 -17.06 2.00
N ARG A 198 -3.66 -17.78 3.07
CA ARG A 198 -4.91 -18.59 3.13
C ARG A 198 -6.15 -17.73 3.00
N LEU A 199 -6.18 -16.57 3.67
CA LEU A 199 -7.30 -15.64 3.60
C LEU A 199 -7.46 -15.07 2.18
N VAL A 200 -6.39 -14.52 1.60
CA VAL A 200 -6.37 -13.92 0.26
C VAL A 200 -6.77 -14.95 -0.79
N GLN A 201 -6.30 -16.19 -0.66
CA GLN A 201 -6.70 -17.29 -1.54
C GLN A 201 -8.23 -17.50 -1.56
N ASN A 202 -8.87 -17.50 -0.40
CA ASN A 202 -10.33 -17.63 -0.31
C ASN A 202 -11.05 -16.40 -0.87
N VAL A 203 -10.51 -15.21 -0.60
CA VAL A 203 -11.05 -13.95 -1.11
C VAL A 203 -10.99 -13.89 -2.63
N ILE A 204 -9.88 -14.30 -3.26
CA ILE A 204 -9.74 -14.33 -4.72
C ILE A 204 -10.79 -15.24 -5.35
N ILE A 205 -11.03 -16.43 -4.79
CA ILE A 205 -12.09 -17.33 -5.28
C ILE A 205 -13.46 -16.66 -5.18
N GLY A 206 -13.75 -16.00 -4.04
CA GLY A 206 -14.98 -15.23 -3.86
C GLY A 206 -15.13 -14.09 -4.87
N LEU A 207 -14.05 -13.36 -5.16
CA LEU A 207 -14.03 -12.28 -6.14
C LEU A 207 -14.22 -12.79 -7.57
N ILE A 208 -13.70 -13.97 -7.92
CA ILE A 208 -13.95 -14.60 -9.24
C ILE A 208 -15.43 -14.91 -9.39
N LEU A 209 -16.06 -15.50 -8.36
CA LEU A 209 -17.50 -15.77 -8.39
C LEU A 209 -18.31 -14.48 -8.52
N LEU A 210 -17.94 -13.44 -7.77
CA LEU A 210 -18.57 -12.13 -7.87
C LEU A 210 -18.40 -11.51 -9.26
N ALA A 211 -17.21 -11.61 -9.86
CA ALA A 211 -16.94 -11.11 -11.21
C ALA A 211 -17.72 -11.89 -12.29
N LEU A 212 -17.92 -13.20 -12.10
CA LEU A 212 -18.74 -14.02 -13.00
C LEU A 212 -20.22 -13.60 -12.92
N VAL A 213 -20.76 -13.43 -11.71
CA VAL A 213 -22.11 -12.87 -11.51
C VAL A 213 -22.19 -11.47 -12.12
N GLY A 214 -21.17 -10.64 -11.89
CA GLY A 214 -21.10 -9.30 -12.45
C GLY A 214 -21.13 -9.29 -13.98
N ASN A 215 -20.44 -10.22 -14.62
CA ASN A 215 -20.46 -10.37 -16.07
C ASN A 215 -21.85 -10.79 -16.59
N LEU A 216 -22.55 -11.66 -15.87
CA LEU A 216 -23.89 -12.13 -16.27
C LEU A 216 -24.96 -11.05 -16.14
N TYR A 217 -24.93 -10.24 -15.08
CA TYR A 217 -26.00 -9.26 -14.77
C TYR A 217 -25.69 -7.82 -15.19
N PHE A 218 -24.41 -7.42 -15.18
CA PHE A 218 -23.99 -6.05 -15.46
C PHE A 218 -23.11 -5.92 -16.71
N GLY A 219 -22.85 -7.02 -17.42
CA GLY A 219 -22.06 -6.99 -18.65
C GLY A 219 -20.61 -6.54 -18.46
N THR A 220 -20.03 -6.72 -17.26
CA THR A 220 -18.65 -6.25 -16.95
C THR A 220 -17.56 -6.88 -17.82
N GLY A 221 -17.88 -7.89 -18.60
CA GLY A 221 -16.96 -8.61 -19.48
C GLY A 221 -16.18 -9.70 -18.74
N VAL A 222 -15.43 -10.48 -19.53
CA VAL A 222 -14.58 -11.59 -19.03
C VAL A 222 -13.25 -11.08 -18.46
N PHE A 223 -12.89 -9.82 -18.73
CA PHE A 223 -11.60 -9.24 -18.36
C PHE A 223 -11.30 -9.26 -16.84
N PRO A 224 -12.21 -8.86 -15.93
CA PRO A 224 -11.97 -8.96 -14.49
C PRO A 224 -11.71 -10.39 -14.00
N VAL A 225 -12.40 -11.37 -14.60
CA VAL A 225 -12.24 -12.80 -14.27
C VAL A 225 -10.84 -13.28 -14.66
N LEU A 226 -10.34 -12.91 -15.85
CA LEU A 226 -9.01 -13.27 -16.32
C LEU A 226 -7.90 -12.68 -15.44
N LEU A 227 -8.03 -11.42 -15.02
CA LEU A 227 -7.07 -10.78 -14.12
C LEU A 227 -6.99 -11.51 -12.77
N LEU A 228 -8.13 -11.81 -12.16
CA LEU A 228 -8.17 -12.52 -10.87
C LEU A 228 -7.62 -13.95 -11.00
N ALA A 229 -7.95 -14.66 -12.09
CA ALA A 229 -7.41 -15.99 -12.37
C ALA A 229 -5.89 -15.97 -12.58
N MET A 230 -5.34 -14.94 -13.23
CA MET A 230 -3.90 -14.76 -13.40
C MET A 230 -3.20 -14.53 -12.06
N ILE A 231 -3.75 -13.67 -11.21
CA ILE A 231 -3.21 -13.44 -9.86
C ILE A 231 -3.20 -14.76 -9.07
N TRP A 232 -4.29 -15.53 -9.13
CA TRP A 232 -4.36 -16.82 -8.48
C TRP A 232 -3.30 -17.80 -9.01
N ALA A 233 -3.16 -17.90 -10.33
CA ALA A 233 -2.16 -18.77 -10.96
C ALA A 233 -0.73 -18.39 -10.53
N ILE A 234 -0.39 -17.10 -10.53
CA ILE A 234 0.90 -16.58 -10.06
C ILE A 234 1.14 -17.00 -8.61
N GLN A 235 0.14 -16.85 -7.75
CA GLN A 235 0.23 -17.20 -6.33
C GLN A 235 0.52 -18.69 -6.12
N VAL A 236 -0.17 -19.57 -6.84
CA VAL A 236 0.04 -21.03 -6.78
C VAL A 236 1.44 -21.41 -7.28
N ILE A 237 1.84 -20.88 -8.45
CA ILE A 237 3.14 -21.18 -9.06
C ILE A 237 4.28 -20.66 -8.19
N ALA A 238 4.17 -19.45 -7.65
CA ALA A 238 5.19 -18.85 -6.81
C ALA A 238 5.43 -19.69 -5.55
N ILE A 239 4.38 -20.15 -4.88
CA ILE A 239 4.51 -20.96 -3.66
C ILE A 239 5.20 -22.28 -3.97
N TYR A 240 4.83 -22.95 -5.05
CA TYR A 240 5.50 -24.16 -5.49
C TYR A 240 6.98 -23.89 -5.80
N ALA A 241 7.30 -22.83 -6.53
CA ALA A 241 8.68 -22.49 -6.88
C ALA A 241 9.54 -22.17 -5.64
N TYR A 242 8.99 -21.46 -4.65
CA TYR A 242 9.71 -21.11 -3.43
C TYR A 242 9.82 -22.28 -2.45
N SER A 243 8.84 -23.19 -2.39
CA SER A 243 8.94 -24.38 -1.54
C SER A 243 10.05 -25.33 -2.02
N GLN A 244 10.22 -25.47 -3.34
CA GLN A 244 11.30 -26.28 -3.92
C GLN A 244 12.69 -25.70 -3.64
N LYS A 245 12.85 -24.38 -3.73
CA LYS A 245 14.13 -23.71 -3.42
C LYS A 245 14.52 -23.86 -1.95
N GLY A 246 13.56 -23.81 -1.04
CA GLY A 246 13.80 -24.04 0.39
C GLY A 246 14.20 -25.48 0.71
N ALA A 247 13.71 -26.47 -0.05
CA ALA A 247 14.06 -27.88 0.12
C ALA A 247 15.48 -28.24 -0.38
N THR A 248 16.05 -27.44 -1.28
CA THR A 248 17.42 -27.65 -1.80
C THR A 248 18.53 -26.94 -1.00
N SER A 249 18.17 -26.16 0.03
CA SER A 249 19.11 -25.40 0.87
C SER A 249 19.27 -25.95 2.29
N ILE A 250 18.80 -27.19 2.53
CA ILE A 250 19.00 -27.99 3.75
C ILE A 250 19.83 -29.21 3.34
#